data_AF-A2F7H9-F1
#
_entry.id   AF-A2F7H9-F1
#
_cell.length_a   1.000
_cell.length_b   1.000
_cell.length_c   1.000
_cell.angle_alpha   90.00
_cell.angle_beta   90.00
_cell.angle_gamma   90.00
#
_symmetry.space_group_name_H-M   'P 1'
#
loop_
_entity.id
_entity.type
_entity.pdbx_description
1 polymer ?
#
loop_
_entity_poly.entity_id
_entity_poly.type
_entity_poly.pdbx_seq_one_letter_code
_entity_poly.pdbx_strand_id
1 'polypeptide(L)'
;MLNFLFIGSLCDEIHKNEAHTSIVKRNEKKKKITELIDFQEVKNKYPAIVPLASLIETIDVSESDCYTNAVTDLKINCNTIEQKQNEQLRKNLSLRFTQCFFKASNKYDESYFIDTSNMPTHVYNIYITFDQHITNLCFFARGEAFNAQTTEQLITLFNNAVHSAAVVENLTTEFNKSSENLQNAIDKISETLKEGKDSLEQIHTKILEFQINIGDVSFGLDLLVKHIDRLKIYILVLLSAFITAYYLPEILIPVSLITILLFFFDKSLANRYIWWDESLLRKLFKALYLAACTSYPIYLLFNYIYGLIESIIETMYPSRRRNIHIPSYRSTKKNLF
;
A
#
# COMPACT_ATOMS: atom_id res chain seq x y z
N MET A 1 -0.69 -11.44 8.25
CA MET A 1 -2.00 -11.89 8.78
C MET A 1 -3.12 -11.46 7.83
N LEU A 2 -2.99 -11.73 6.53
CA LEU A 2 -3.89 -11.21 5.48
C LEU A 2 -4.28 -12.26 4.41
N ASN A 3 -3.78 -13.51 4.52
CA ASN A 3 -4.03 -14.57 3.52
C ASN A 3 -5.11 -15.59 3.91
N PHE A 4 -5.81 -15.42 5.04
CA PHE A 4 -6.84 -16.38 5.49
C PHE A 4 -8.28 -15.90 5.28
N LEU A 5 -8.51 -14.65 4.88
CA LEU A 5 -9.86 -14.10 4.70
C LEU A 5 -10.45 -14.30 3.31
N PHE A 6 -9.64 -14.63 2.30
CA PHE A 6 -10.15 -14.87 0.94
C PHE A 6 -10.75 -16.26 0.73
N ILE A 7 -10.34 -17.27 1.49
CA ILE A 7 -10.83 -18.65 1.31
C ILE A 7 -12.23 -18.82 1.92
N GLY A 8 -12.55 -18.10 3.00
CA GLY A 8 -13.86 -18.18 3.65
C GLY A 8 -15.01 -17.60 2.84
N SER A 9 -14.75 -16.53 2.07
CA SER A 9 -15.76 -15.86 1.23
C SER A 9 -16.15 -16.66 -0.01
N LEU A 10 -15.27 -17.53 -0.52
CA LEU A 10 -15.54 -18.31 -1.74
C LEU A 10 -16.45 -19.52 -1.47
N CYS A 11 -16.48 -20.06 -0.25
CA CYS A 11 -17.39 -21.17 0.09
C CYS A 11 -18.86 -20.73 0.12
N ASP A 12 -19.16 -19.50 0.56
CA ASP A 12 -20.53 -18.99 0.63
C ASP A 12 -21.10 -18.59 -0.75
N GLU A 13 -20.25 -18.30 -1.73
CA GLU A 13 -20.68 -18.01 -3.11
C GLU A 13 -20.90 -19.27 -3.96
N ILE A 14 -20.30 -20.41 -3.59
CA ILE A 14 -20.51 -21.70 -4.28
C ILE A 14 -21.96 -22.20 -4.11
N HIS A 15 -22.67 -21.79 -3.07
CA HIS A 15 -24.09 -22.13 -2.89
C HIS A 15 -25.06 -21.26 -3.71
N LYS A 16 -24.59 -20.18 -4.35
CA LYS A 16 -25.46 -19.20 -5.04
C LYS A 16 -25.51 -19.33 -6.57
N ASN A 17 -24.64 -20.14 -7.17
CA ASN A 17 -24.63 -20.37 -8.62
C ASN A 17 -25.34 -21.67 -9.02
N GLU A 18 -26.66 -21.70 -8.80
CA GLU A 18 -27.58 -22.71 -9.37
C GLU A 18 -27.73 -22.61 -10.92
N ALA A 19 -27.01 -21.69 -11.57
CA ALA A 19 -27.15 -21.39 -13.00
C ALA A 19 -26.44 -22.36 -13.97
N HIS A 20 -25.66 -23.35 -13.48
CA HIS A 20 -25.02 -24.36 -14.33
C HIS A 20 -25.84 -25.66 -14.53
N THR A 21 -27.14 -25.62 -14.22
CA THR A 21 -28.09 -26.73 -14.36
C THR A 21 -28.56 -27.00 -15.81
N SER A 22 -27.94 -26.42 -16.84
CA SER A 22 -28.39 -26.63 -18.23
C SER A 22 -27.93 -27.96 -18.86
N ILE A 23 -26.88 -28.61 -18.33
CA ILE A 23 -26.32 -29.83 -18.95
C ILE A 23 -27.08 -31.09 -18.51
N VAL A 24 -27.75 -31.05 -17.36
CA VAL A 24 -28.53 -32.19 -16.84
C VAL A 24 -29.93 -31.72 -16.50
N LYS A 25 -30.86 -31.95 -17.43
CA LYS A 25 -32.29 -31.80 -17.14
C LYS A 25 -32.64 -32.85 -16.08
N ARG A 26 -32.84 -32.42 -14.84
CA ARG A 26 -33.45 -33.24 -13.79
C ARG A 26 -34.90 -33.49 -14.19
N ASN A 27 -35.13 -34.49 -15.03
CA ASN A 27 -36.44 -34.94 -15.47
C ASN A 27 -36.79 -36.23 -14.73
N GLU A 28 -37.88 -36.20 -13.98
CA GLU A 28 -38.42 -37.29 -13.15
C GLU A 28 -38.98 -38.49 -13.96
N LYS A 29 -38.59 -38.67 -15.23
CA LYS A 29 -39.07 -39.79 -16.06
C LYS A 29 -37.99 -40.36 -17.00
N LYS A 30 -37.60 -41.60 -16.68
CA LYS A 30 -37.41 -42.74 -17.60
C LYS A 30 -36.67 -42.45 -18.92
N LYS A 31 -35.36 -42.17 -18.89
CA LYS A 31 -34.50 -42.11 -20.09
C LYS A 31 -33.08 -42.58 -19.78
N LYS A 32 -32.41 -43.16 -20.80
CA LYS A 32 -31.00 -43.59 -20.74
C LYS A 32 -30.10 -42.40 -20.38
N ILE A 33 -28.97 -42.64 -19.70
CA ILE A 33 -27.98 -41.60 -19.35
C ILE A 33 -27.53 -40.79 -20.58
N THR A 34 -27.40 -41.43 -21.73
CA THR A 34 -27.05 -40.80 -23.03
C THR A 34 -28.09 -39.81 -23.54
N GLU A 35 -29.34 -39.87 -23.05
CA GLU A 35 -30.38 -38.89 -23.37
C GLU A 35 -30.49 -37.77 -22.32
N LEU A 36 -29.89 -37.97 -21.14
CA LEU A 36 -29.92 -37.01 -20.03
C LEU A 36 -28.71 -36.07 -20.03
N ILE A 37 -27.61 -36.49 -20.66
CA ILE A 37 -26.32 -35.80 -20.66
C ILE A 37 -25.80 -35.76 -22.10
N ASP A 38 -25.53 -34.55 -22.60
CA ASP A 38 -24.82 -34.38 -23.87
C ASP A 38 -23.31 -34.63 -23.64
N PHE A 39 -22.90 -35.89 -23.81
CA PHE A 39 -21.50 -36.29 -23.63
C PHE A 39 -20.56 -35.63 -24.64
N GLN A 40 -21.03 -35.21 -25.82
CA GLN A 40 -20.20 -34.49 -26.78
C GLN A 40 -19.89 -33.08 -26.30
N GLU A 41 -20.91 -32.37 -25.80
CA GLU A 41 -20.71 -31.05 -25.19
C GLU A 41 -19.76 -31.12 -23.98
N VAL A 42 -19.95 -32.11 -23.10
CA VAL A 42 -19.10 -32.30 -21.92
C VAL A 42 -17.65 -32.65 -22.30
N LYS A 43 -17.43 -33.51 -23.29
CA LYS A 43 -16.08 -33.87 -23.75
C LYS A 43 -15.35 -32.69 -24.39
N ASN A 44 -16.06 -31.85 -25.14
CA ASN A 44 -15.50 -30.67 -25.77
C ASN A 44 -15.16 -29.58 -24.75
N LYS A 45 -16.02 -29.38 -23.75
CA LYS A 45 -15.86 -28.36 -22.73
C LYS A 45 -14.86 -28.75 -21.64
N TYR A 46 -14.81 -30.03 -21.26
CA TYR A 46 -13.97 -30.52 -20.18
C TYR A 46 -13.12 -31.72 -20.61
N PRO A 47 -11.99 -31.48 -21.31
CA PRO A 47 -11.14 -32.56 -21.86
C PRO A 47 -10.58 -33.50 -20.78
N ALA A 48 -10.40 -33.01 -19.54
CA ALA A 48 -9.93 -33.82 -18.41
C ALA A 48 -10.93 -34.92 -17.97
N ILE A 49 -12.22 -34.77 -18.27
CA ILE A 49 -13.27 -35.73 -17.89
C ILE A 49 -13.55 -36.74 -19.00
N VAL A 50 -12.94 -36.58 -20.19
CA VAL A 50 -13.16 -37.45 -21.36
C VAL A 50 -13.08 -38.95 -21.02
N PRO A 51 -12.08 -39.46 -20.26
CA PRO A 51 -12.01 -40.88 -19.90
C PRO A 51 -13.20 -41.36 -19.07
N LEU A 52 -13.64 -40.53 -18.11
CA LEU A 52 -14.79 -40.83 -17.25
C LEU A 52 -16.11 -40.74 -18.02
N ALA A 53 -16.25 -39.72 -18.87
CA ALA A 53 -17.39 -39.52 -19.76
C ALA A 53 -17.57 -40.72 -20.71
N SER A 54 -16.47 -41.22 -21.30
CA SER A 54 -16.52 -42.41 -22.16
C SER A 54 -16.89 -43.70 -21.41
N LEU A 55 -16.48 -43.85 -20.15
CA LEU A 55 -16.86 -45.01 -19.34
C LEU A 55 -18.35 -45.00 -19.02
N ILE A 56 -18.89 -43.85 -18.63
CA ILE A 56 -20.29 -43.71 -18.25
C ILE A 56 -21.23 -43.80 -19.44
N GLU A 57 -20.79 -43.34 -20.62
CA GLU A 57 -21.52 -43.51 -21.89
C GLU A 57 -21.76 -44.99 -22.24
N THR A 58 -20.87 -45.90 -21.80
CA THR A 58 -21.02 -47.35 -22.05
C THR A 58 -21.92 -48.07 -21.05
N ILE A 59 -22.38 -47.40 -19.99
CA ILE A 59 -23.24 -48.01 -18.96
C ILE A 59 -24.70 -47.90 -19.42
N ASP A 60 -25.29 -49.03 -19.77
CA ASP A 60 -26.74 -49.13 -19.97
C ASP A 60 -27.43 -49.09 -18.60
N VAL A 61 -28.25 -48.06 -18.39
CA VAL A 61 -29.07 -47.93 -17.18
C VAL A 61 -30.34 -48.72 -17.37
N SER A 62 -30.45 -49.83 -16.64
CA SER A 62 -31.73 -50.52 -16.48
C SER A 62 -32.70 -49.63 -15.72
N GLU A 63 -33.90 -49.47 -16.27
CA GLU A 63 -34.97 -48.72 -15.62
C GLU A 63 -35.39 -49.45 -14.33
N SER A 64 -35.70 -48.71 -13.25
CA SER A 64 -36.21 -49.35 -12.04
C SER A 64 -37.63 -49.88 -12.32
N ASP A 65 -37.75 -51.17 -12.58
CA ASP A 65 -39.02 -51.79 -12.89
C ASP A 65 -39.92 -52.01 -11.67
N CYS A 66 -41.20 -52.28 -11.93
CA CYS A 66 -42.21 -52.55 -10.90
C CYS A 66 -41.76 -53.65 -9.90
N TYR A 67 -41.03 -54.66 -10.37
CA TYR A 67 -40.48 -55.75 -9.56
C TYR A 67 -39.45 -55.25 -8.55
N THR A 68 -38.58 -54.34 -8.98
CA THR A 68 -37.56 -53.70 -8.16
C THR A 68 -38.19 -52.93 -7.00
N ASN A 69 -39.22 -52.13 -7.29
CA ASN A 69 -39.97 -51.38 -6.28
C ASN A 69 -40.68 -52.29 -5.28
N ALA A 70 -41.22 -53.42 -5.74
CA ALA A 70 -41.88 -54.39 -4.86
C ALA A 70 -40.91 -54.98 -3.81
N VAL A 71 -39.64 -55.19 -4.16
CA VAL A 71 -38.62 -55.69 -3.22
C VAL A 71 -38.07 -54.59 -2.31
N THR A 72 -37.84 -53.37 -2.84
CA THR A 72 -37.31 -52.26 -2.05
C THR A 72 -38.30 -51.71 -1.03
N ASP A 73 -39.58 -51.56 -1.41
CA ASP A 73 -40.64 -51.07 -0.52
C ASP A 73 -40.84 -51.97 0.70
N LEU A 74 -40.78 -53.28 0.47
CA LEU A 74 -41.02 -54.29 1.49
C LEU A 74 -39.77 -54.62 2.33
N LYS A 75 -38.61 -54.00 2.02
CA LYS A 75 -37.31 -54.18 2.71
C LYS A 75 -36.96 -55.67 2.95
N ILE A 76 -37.21 -56.51 1.95
CA ILE A 76 -37.17 -57.96 2.12
C ILE A 76 -35.73 -58.49 2.14
N ASN A 77 -35.45 -59.39 3.09
CA ASN A 77 -34.28 -60.26 3.02
C ASN A 77 -34.63 -61.53 2.23
N CYS A 78 -34.16 -61.61 0.98
CA CYS A 78 -34.46 -62.75 0.09
C CYS A 78 -34.00 -64.10 0.67
N ASN A 79 -33.02 -64.11 1.59
CA ASN A 79 -32.51 -65.32 2.24
C ASN A 79 -33.51 -65.96 3.22
N THR A 80 -34.53 -65.23 3.69
CA THR A 80 -35.42 -65.70 4.76
C THR A 80 -36.87 -65.91 4.30
N ILE A 81 -37.16 -65.72 3.01
CA ILE A 81 -38.54 -65.77 2.45
C ILE A 81 -39.19 -67.15 2.61
N GLU A 82 -38.40 -68.22 2.55
CA GLU A 82 -38.91 -69.60 2.64
C GLU A 82 -39.22 -70.04 4.08
N GLN A 83 -38.83 -69.25 5.08
CA GLN A 83 -39.11 -69.57 6.48
C GLN A 83 -40.60 -69.40 6.77
N LYS A 84 -41.21 -70.35 7.49
CA LYS A 84 -42.65 -70.34 7.86
C LYS A 84 -43.11 -69.04 8.54
N GLN A 85 -42.20 -68.36 9.25
CA GLN A 85 -42.49 -67.08 9.92
C GLN A 85 -42.74 -65.92 8.93
N ASN A 86 -42.37 -66.07 7.66
CA ASN A 86 -42.47 -65.04 6.62
C ASN A 86 -43.51 -65.38 5.54
N GLU A 87 -44.44 -66.32 5.81
CA GLU A 87 -45.44 -66.76 4.83
C GLU A 87 -46.31 -65.62 4.29
N GLN A 88 -46.69 -64.67 5.16
CA GLN A 88 -47.48 -63.50 4.76
C GLN A 88 -46.67 -62.52 3.90
N LEU A 89 -45.37 -62.42 4.14
CA LEU A 89 -44.44 -61.60 3.36
C LEU A 89 -44.18 -62.22 1.99
N ARG A 90 -44.01 -63.55 1.93
CA ARG A 90 -43.96 -64.32 0.69
C ARG A 90 -45.23 -64.11 -0.14
N LYS A 91 -46.41 -64.31 0.46
CA LYS A 91 -47.71 -64.08 -0.21
C LYS A 91 -47.82 -62.67 -0.78
N ASN A 92 -47.48 -61.65 0.01
CA ASN A 92 -47.54 -60.24 -0.43
C ASN A 92 -46.55 -59.95 -1.58
N LEU A 93 -45.34 -60.51 -1.53
CA LEU A 93 -44.36 -60.33 -2.61
C LEU A 93 -44.83 -61.02 -3.90
N SER A 94 -45.32 -62.26 -3.81
CA SER A 94 -45.87 -63.01 -4.95
C SER A 94 -47.06 -62.28 -5.58
N LEU A 95 -47.94 -61.68 -4.76
CA LEU A 95 -49.03 -60.80 -5.22
C LEU A 95 -48.48 -59.60 -5.98
N ARG A 96 -47.52 -58.85 -5.41
CA ARG A 96 -46.93 -57.68 -6.08
C ARG A 96 -46.24 -58.03 -7.39
N PHE A 97 -45.51 -59.14 -7.46
CA PHE A 97 -44.89 -59.60 -8.71
C PHE A 97 -45.93 -59.98 -9.77
N THR A 98 -47.04 -60.58 -9.35
CA THR A 98 -48.18 -60.87 -10.25
C THR A 98 -48.80 -59.58 -10.77
N GLN A 99 -49.04 -58.59 -9.91
CA GLN A 99 -49.55 -57.28 -10.31
C GLN A 99 -48.59 -56.58 -11.29
N CYS A 100 -47.27 -56.65 -11.02
CA CYS A 100 -46.25 -56.10 -11.90
C CYS A 100 -46.24 -56.75 -13.29
N PHE A 101 -46.45 -58.06 -13.38
CA PHE A 101 -46.51 -58.79 -14.65
C PHE A 101 -47.67 -58.34 -15.53
N PHE A 102 -48.87 -58.24 -14.96
CA PHE A 102 -50.06 -57.80 -15.70
C PHE A 102 -49.97 -56.32 -16.08
N LYS A 103 -49.40 -55.49 -15.20
CA LYS A 103 -49.11 -54.08 -15.49
C LYS A 103 -48.12 -53.91 -16.65
N ALA A 104 -47.06 -54.72 -16.70
CA ALA A 104 -46.08 -54.72 -17.79
C ALA A 104 -46.68 -55.25 -19.11
N SER A 105 -47.64 -56.17 -19.02
CA SER A 105 -48.34 -56.76 -20.17
C SER A 105 -49.50 -55.90 -20.69
N ASN A 106 -49.66 -54.65 -20.22
CA ASN A 106 -50.77 -53.73 -20.53
C ASN A 106 -52.18 -54.29 -20.21
N LYS A 107 -52.28 -55.23 -19.27
CA LYS A 107 -53.55 -55.81 -18.79
C LYS A 107 -53.94 -55.20 -17.44
N TYR A 108 -54.25 -53.91 -17.44
CA TYR A 108 -54.48 -53.13 -16.22
C TYR A 108 -55.71 -53.57 -15.42
N ASP A 109 -56.76 -54.05 -16.10
CA ASP A 109 -57.98 -54.56 -15.45
C ASP A 109 -57.72 -55.84 -14.62
N GLU A 110 -56.62 -56.53 -14.90
CA GLU A 110 -56.15 -57.74 -14.20
C GLU A 110 -55.00 -57.43 -13.23
N SER A 111 -54.80 -56.17 -12.82
CA SER A 111 -53.70 -55.77 -11.93
C SER A 111 -54.14 -55.43 -10.50
N TYR A 112 -55.44 -55.32 -10.24
CA TYR A 112 -55.99 -54.96 -8.92
C TYR A 112 -56.49 -56.18 -8.16
N PHE A 113 -55.56 -56.89 -7.52
CA PHE A 113 -55.89 -57.98 -6.60
C PHE A 113 -55.28 -57.76 -5.22
N ILE A 114 -56.13 -57.71 -4.19
CA ILE A 114 -55.72 -57.54 -2.78
C ILE A 114 -55.48 -58.90 -2.11
N ASP A 115 -56.11 -59.97 -2.62
CA ASP A 115 -56.01 -61.33 -2.09
C ASP A 115 -56.20 -62.40 -3.18
N THR A 116 -55.78 -63.63 -2.89
CA THR A 116 -55.84 -64.80 -3.78
C THR A 116 -57.24 -65.40 -3.92
N SER A 117 -58.16 -65.05 -3.02
CA SER A 117 -59.51 -65.64 -2.91
C SER A 117 -60.45 -65.29 -4.07
N ASN A 118 -60.25 -64.13 -4.73
CA ASN A 118 -61.12 -63.61 -5.79
C ASN A 118 -60.41 -63.52 -7.16
N MET A 119 -59.30 -64.24 -7.34
CA MET A 119 -58.54 -64.18 -8.59
C MET A 119 -59.16 -65.06 -9.68
N PRO A 120 -59.28 -64.55 -10.93
CA PRO A 120 -59.56 -65.40 -12.08
C PRO A 120 -58.53 -66.52 -12.22
N THR A 121 -58.94 -67.68 -12.73
CA THR A 121 -58.09 -68.88 -12.82
C THR A 121 -56.76 -68.64 -13.54
N HIS A 122 -56.74 -67.81 -14.60
CA HIS A 122 -55.52 -67.50 -15.34
C HIS A 122 -54.54 -66.62 -14.54
N VAL A 123 -55.06 -65.67 -13.74
CA VAL A 123 -54.26 -64.84 -12.83
C VAL A 123 -53.70 -65.68 -11.69
N TYR A 124 -54.53 -66.56 -11.12
CA TYR A 124 -54.13 -67.43 -10.02
C TYR A 124 -53.00 -68.40 -10.43
N ASN A 125 -53.03 -68.93 -11.66
CA ASN A 125 -51.96 -69.77 -12.19
C ASN A 125 -50.63 -69.02 -12.28
N ILE A 126 -50.64 -67.77 -12.76
CA ILE A 126 -49.46 -66.92 -12.83
C ILE A 126 -48.95 -66.59 -11.41
N TYR A 127 -49.86 -66.31 -10.49
CA TYR A 127 -49.52 -66.11 -9.07
C TYR A 127 -48.82 -67.33 -8.48
N ILE A 128 -49.31 -68.56 -8.72
CA ILE A 128 -48.66 -69.78 -8.24
C ILE A 128 -47.25 -69.91 -8.82
N THR A 129 -47.08 -69.65 -10.12
CA THR A 129 -45.75 -69.73 -10.76
C THR A 129 -44.77 -68.73 -10.13
N PHE A 130 -45.20 -67.51 -9.86
CA PHE A 130 -44.36 -66.53 -9.16
C PHE A 130 -44.10 -66.91 -7.70
N ASP A 131 -45.08 -67.49 -7.01
CA ASP A 131 -44.91 -67.96 -5.64
C ASP A 131 -43.95 -69.15 -5.53
N GLN A 132 -43.96 -70.05 -6.52
CA GLN A 132 -43.02 -71.17 -6.61
C GLN A 132 -41.58 -70.72 -6.86
N HIS A 133 -41.38 -69.62 -7.60
CA HIS A 133 -40.06 -69.09 -7.94
C HIS A 133 -39.70 -67.81 -7.19
N ILE A 134 -40.38 -67.54 -6.06
CA ILE A 134 -40.32 -66.26 -5.35
C ILE A 134 -38.92 -65.91 -4.87
N THR A 135 -38.13 -66.90 -4.45
CA THR A 135 -36.75 -66.72 -3.99
C THR A 135 -35.86 -66.21 -5.12
N ASN A 136 -35.90 -66.86 -6.28
CA ASN A 136 -35.11 -66.47 -7.46
C ASN A 136 -35.54 -65.10 -7.98
N LEU A 137 -36.84 -64.83 -8.02
CA LEU A 137 -37.38 -63.53 -8.44
C LEU A 137 -37.02 -62.41 -7.46
N CYS A 138 -36.98 -62.69 -6.16
CA CYS A 138 -36.51 -61.74 -5.15
C CYS A 138 -35.04 -61.40 -5.37
N PHE A 139 -34.17 -62.39 -5.56
CA PHE A 139 -32.75 -62.14 -5.83
C PHE A 139 -32.51 -61.38 -7.12
N PHE A 140 -33.25 -61.71 -8.18
CA PHE A 140 -33.19 -60.99 -9.45
C PHE A 140 -33.61 -59.52 -9.29
N ALA A 141 -34.78 -59.26 -8.72
CA ALA A 141 -35.27 -57.90 -8.49
C ALA A 141 -34.39 -57.10 -7.51
N ARG A 142 -33.77 -57.77 -6.53
CA ARG A 142 -32.79 -57.14 -5.63
C ARG A 142 -31.49 -56.80 -6.33
N GLY A 143 -31.02 -57.66 -7.25
CA GLY A 143 -29.86 -57.38 -8.11
C GLY A 143 -30.10 -56.15 -8.98
N GLU A 144 -31.26 -56.09 -9.64
CA GLU A 144 -31.67 -54.92 -10.42
C GLU A 144 -31.81 -53.65 -9.57
N ALA A 145 -32.36 -53.75 -8.35
CA ALA A 145 -32.45 -52.62 -7.42
C ALA A 145 -31.09 -52.03 -7.08
N PHE A 146 -30.14 -52.92 -6.78
CA PHE A 146 -28.78 -52.54 -6.45
C PHE A 146 -28.06 -51.89 -7.65
N ASN A 147 -28.25 -52.43 -8.85
CA ASN A 147 -27.70 -51.87 -10.08
C ASN A 147 -28.27 -50.47 -10.37
N ALA A 148 -29.59 -50.29 -10.21
CA ALA A 148 -30.25 -48.99 -10.39
C ALA A 148 -29.73 -47.94 -9.39
N GLN A 149 -29.62 -48.29 -8.10
CA GLN A 149 -29.06 -47.41 -7.07
C GLN A 149 -27.59 -47.05 -7.33
N THR A 150 -26.79 -48.03 -7.70
CA THR A 150 -25.37 -47.82 -8.04
C THR A 150 -25.24 -46.88 -9.25
N THR A 151 -26.13 -47.01 -10.21
CA THR A 151 -26.17 -46.15 -11.40
C THR A 151 -26.54 -44.70 -11.05
N GLU A 152 -27.51 -44.48 -10.16
CA GLU A 152 -27.85 -43.14 -9.66
C GLU A 152 -26.67 -42.49 -8.91
N GLN A 153 -25.94 -43.28 -8.11
CA GLN A 153 -24.72 -42.81 -7.45
C GLN A 153 -23.63 -42.46 -8.47
N LEU A 154 -23.46 -43.25 -9.52
CA LEU A 154 -22.51 -42.95 -10.60
C LEU A 154 -22.86 -41.67 -11.35
N ILE A 155 -24.14 -41.43 -11.64
CA ILE A 155 -24.60 -40.16 -12.25
C ILE A 155 -24.29 -38.98 -11.32
N THR A 156 -24.54 -39.15 -10.02
CA THR A 156 -24.24 -38.10 -9.02
C THR A 156 -22.74 -37.80 -8.96
N LEU A 157 -21.91 -38.84 -8.95
CA LEU A 157 -20.45 -38.69 -8.98
C LEU A 157 -19.97 -38.03 -10.27
N PHE A 158 -20.56 -38.37 -11.41
CA PHE A 158 -20.25 -37.71 -12.67
C PHE A 158 -20.61 -36.23 -12.67
N ASN A 159 -21.79 -35.87 -12.17
CA ASN A 159 -22.21 -34.47 -12.03
C ASN A 159 -21.26 -33.69 -11.13
N ASN A 160 -20.84 -34.29 -10.02
CA ASN A 160 -19.86 -33.70 -9.13
C ASN A 160 -18.51 -33.52 -9.84
N ALA A 161 -18.06 -34.50 -10.62
CA ALA A 161 -16.82 -34.39 -11.39
C ALA A 161 -16.88 -33.27 -12.45
N VAL A 162 -17.99 -33.18 -13.20
CA VAL A 162 -18.24 -32.10 -14.17
C VAL A 162 -18.24 -30.73 -13.49
N HIS A 163 -18.93 -30.60 -12.36
CA HIS A 163 -18.92 -29.36 -11.59
C HIS A 163 -17.50 -29.00 -11.11
N SER A 164 -16.74 -29.99 -10.62
CA SER A 164 -15.35 -29.75 -10.20
C SER A 164 -14.47 -29.26 -11.35
N ALA A 165 -14.60 -29.84 -12.55
CA ALA A 165 -13.84 -29.37 -13.72
C ALA A 165 -14.22 -27.94 -14.13
N ALA A 166 -15.50 -27.58 -14.08
CA ALA A 166 -15.96 -26.21 -14.34
C ALA A 166 -15.34 -25.20 -13.36
N VAL A 167 -15.28 -25.56 -12.07
CA VAL A 167 -14.64 -24.71 -11.05
C VAL A 167 -13.15 -24.56 -11.31
N VAL A 168 -12.45 -25.64 -11.67
CA VAL A 168 -11.01 -25.59 -11.99
C VAL A 168 -10.73 -24.71 -13.21
N GLU A 169 -11.57 -24.77 -14.24
CA GLU A 169 -11.45 -23.91 -15.42
C GLU A 169 -11.63 -22.44 -15.05
N ASN A 170 -12.66 -22.10 -14.28
CA ASN A 170 -12.90 -20.73 -13.82
C ASN A 170 -11.73 -20.19 -12.96
N LEU A 171 -11.21 -21.02 -12.05
CA LEU A 171 -10.02 -20.67 -11.26
C LEU A 171 -8.80 -20.42 -12.15
N THR A 172 -8.63 -21.20 -13.21
CA THR A 172 -7.53 -21.00 -14.17
C THR A 172 -7.68 -19.67 -14.90
N THR A 173 -8.90 -19.29 -15.29
CA THR A 173 -9.14 -17.99 -15.95
C THR A 173 -8.91 -16.80 -15.02
N GLU A 174 -9.39 -16.86 -13.78
CA GLU A 174 -9.16 -15.82 -12.77
C GLU A 174 -7.68 -15.71 -12.40
N PHE A 175 -6.98 -16.86 -12.32
CA PHE A 175 -5.55 -16.89 -12.09
C PHE A 175 -4.78 -16.20 -13.23
N ASN A 176 -5.11 -16.50 -14.49
CA ASN A 176 -4.45 -15.86 -15.64
C ASN A 176 -4.68 -14.34 -15.65
N LYS A 177 -5.91 -13.90 -15.37
CA LYS A 177 -6.25 -12.47 -15.26
C LYS A 177 -5.50 -11.79 -14.11
N SER A 178 -5.39 -12.45 -12.96
CA SER A 178 -4.61 -11.96 -11.82
C SER A 178 -3.12 -11.86 -12.16
N SER A 179 -2.58 -12.85 -12.87
CA SER A 179 -1.20 -12.84 -13.35
C SER A 179 -0.93 -11.67 -14.31
N GLU A 180 -1.84 -11.40 -15.25
CA GLU A 180 -1.73 -10.27 -16.18
C GLU A 180 -1.77 -8.92 -15.43
N ASN A 181 -2.68 -8.77 -14.48
CA ASN A 181 -2.76 -7.58 -13.64
C ASN A 181 -1.48 -7.36 -12.81
N LEU A 182 -0.90 -8.44 -12.28
CA LEU A 182 0.36 -8.39 -11.56
C LEU A 182 1.52 -7.97 -12.47
N GLN A 183 1.58 -8.51 -13.69
CA GLN A 183 2.58 -8.13 -14.69
C GLN A 183 2.51 -6.63 -15.00
N ASN A 184 1.30 -6.12 -15.28
CA ASN A 184 1.06 -4.70 -15.54
C ASN A 184 1.46 -3.81 -14.35
N ALA A 185 1.20 -4.26 -13.11
CA ALA A 185 1.61 -3.54 -11.91
C ALA A 185 3.14 -3.51 -11.76
N ILE A 186 3.82 -4.63 -12.04
CA ILE A 186 5.29 -4.72 -12.03
C ILE A 186 5.89 -3.78 -13.08
N ASP A 187 5.33 -3.75 -14.29
CA ASP A 187 5.81 -2.86 -15.36
C ASP A 187 5.68 -1.39 -14.98
N LYS A 188 4.55 -0.99 -14.37
CA LYS A 188 4.35 0.37 -13.85
C LYS A 188 5.30 0.73 -12.71
N ILE A 189 5.60 -0.22 -11.82
CA ILE A 189 6.60 -0.02 -10.76
C ILE A 189 7.99 0.17 -11.37
N SER A 190 8.34 -0.62 -12.39
CA SER A 190 9.60 -0.51 -13.11
C SER A 190 9.75 0.86 -13.79
N GLU A 191 8.68 1.36 -14.43
CA GLU A 191 8.65 2.69 -15.04
C GLU A 191 8.85 3.81 -14.01
N THR A 192 8.11 3.78 -12.90
CA THR A 192 8.25 4.79 -11.83
C THR A 192 9.62 4.75 -11.15
N LEU A 193 10.23 3.58 -11.00
CA LEU A 193 11.63 3.44 -10.54
C LEU A 193 12.62 4.08 -11.51
N LYS A 194 12.39 3.93 -12.82
CA LYS A 194 13.23 4.55 -13.85
C LYS A 194 13.12 6.09 -13.80
N GLU A 195 11.92 6.63 -13.71
CA GLU A 195 11.69 8.07 -13.54
C GLU A 195 12.34 8.61 -12.25
N GLY A 196 12.26 7.84 -11.16
CA GLY A 196 12.91 8.18 -9.89
C GLY A 196 14.44 8.20 -10.00
N LYS A 197 15.02 7.26 -10.74
CA LYS A 197 16.46 7.24 -11.04
C LYS A 197 16.88 8.47 -11.84
N ASP A 198 16.14 8.80 -12.90
CA ASP A 198 16.44 9.97 -13.75
C ASP A 198 16.33 11.28 -12.94
N SER A 199 15.35 11.36 -12.04
CA SER A 199 15.20 12.49 -11.12
C SER A 199 16.37 12.61 -10.13
N LEU A 200 16.83 11.50 -9.58
CA LEU A 200 18.02 11.46 -8.72
C LEU A 200 19.28 11.91 -9.46
N GLU A 201 19.43 11.52 -10.72
CA GLU A 201 20.54 11.96 -11.56
C GLU A 201 20.50 13.48 -11.78
N GLN A 202 19.34 14.06 -12.06
CA GLN A 202 19.17 15.52 -12.15
C GLN A 202 19.49 16.24 -10.84
N ILE A 203 19.04 15.72 -9.70
CA ILE A 203 19.37 16.27 -8.38
C ILE A 203 20.87 16.24 -8.15
N HIS A 204 21.53 15.13 -8.48
CA HIS A 204 22.97 14.99 -8.35
C HIS A 204 23.71 16.04 -9.20
N THR A 205 23.30 16.25 -10.46
CA THR A 205 23.86 17.31 -11.31
C THR A 205 23.65 18.71 -10.71
N LYS A 206 22.47 19.00 -10.15
CA LYS A 206 22.18 20.28 -9.50
C LYS A 206 23.02 20.50 -8.23
N ILE A 207 23.29 19.44 -7.47
CA ILE A 207 24.18 19.50 -6.30
C ILE A 207 25.61 19.83 -6.74
N LEU A 208 26.10 19.23 -7.83
CA LEU A 208 27.43 19.54 -8.38
C LEU A 208 27.52 21.00 -8.85
N GLU A 209 26.52 21.51 -9.58
CA GLU A 209 26.44 22.93 -9.98
C GLU A 209 26.44 23.85 -8.75
N PHE A 210 25.67 23.51 -7.73
CA PHE A 210 25.62 24.28 -6.49
C PHE A 210 26.97 24.31 -5.76
N GLN A 211 27.67 23.17 -5.71
CA GLN A 211 28.98 23.09 -5.08
C GLN A 211 30.03 23.94 -5.82
N ILE A 212 30.00 23.95 -7.16
CA ILE A 212 30.85 24.83 -7.97
C ILE A 212 30.54 26.31 -7.66
N ASN A 213 29.26 26.69 -7.66
CA ASN A 213 28.85 28.06 -7.37
C ASN A 213 29.24 28.52 -5.96
N ILE A 214 29.15 27.65 -4.95
CA ILE A 214 29.65 27.94 -3.59
C ILE A 214 31.16 28.15 -3.61
N GLY A 215 31.90 27.34 -4.37
CA GLY A 215 33.34 27.50 -4.56
C GLY A 215 33.68 28.92 -5.04
N ASP A 216 33.02 29.38 -6.10
CA ASP A 216 33.23 30.72 -6.65
C ASP A 216 32.87 31.84 -5.68
N VAL A 217 31.76 31.69 -4.93
CA VAL A 217 31.36 32.65 -3.89
C VAL A 217 32.39 32.69 -2.75
N SER A 218 32.87 31.53 -2.31
CA SER A 218 33.88 31.44 -1.26
C SER A 218 35.20 32.12 -1.69
N PHE A 219 35.58 31.94 -2.95
CA PHE A 219 36.74 32.61 -3.53
C PHE A 219 36.55 34.13 -3.60
N GLY A 220 35.37 34.59 -4.05
CA GLY A 220 35.03 36.02 -4.08
C GLY A 220 35.04 36.66 -2.69
N LEU A 221 34.53 35.96 -1.68
CA LEU A 221 34.56 36.41 -0.28
C LEU A 221 35.98 36.48 0.27
N ASP A 222 36.83 35.49 -0.01
CA ASP A 222 38.24 35.52 0.39
C ASP A 222 38.99 36.70 -0.26
N LEU A 223 38.70 36.99 -1.54
CA LEU A 223 39.24 38.16 -2.22
C LEU A 223 38.80 39.48 -1.58
N LEU A 224 37.52 39.60 -1.22
CA LEU A 224 36.97 40.77 -0.53
C LEU A 224 37.62 40.97 0.84
N VAL A 225 37.76 39.91 1.64
CA VAL A 225 38.42 39.98 2.95
C VAL A 225 39.86 40.47 2.78
N LYS A 226 40.60 39.92 1.81
CA LYS A 226 41.97 40.37 1.47
C LYS A 226 42.01 41.85 1.06
N HIS A 227 41.02 42.36 0.34
CA HIS A 227 40.95 43.77 -0.03
C HIS A 227 40.63 44.68 1.16
N ILE A 228 39.72 44.26 2.05
CA ILE A 228 39.40 44.98 3.29
C ILE A 228 40.64 45.09 4.17
N ASP A 229 41.42 44.01 4.30
CA ASP A 229 42.65 44.03 5.11
C ASP A 229 43.71 44.99 4.54
N ARG A 230 43.82 45.10 3.22
CA ARG A 230 44.68 46.13 2.59
C ARG A 230 44.15 47.53 2.84
N LEU A 231 42.83 47.74 2.75
CA LEU A 231 42.17 49.03 3.02
C LEU A 231 42.38 49.52 4.46
N LYS A 232 42.44 48.62 5.45
CA LYS A 232 42.75 48.99 6.85
C LYS A 232 44.06 49.77 6.96
N ILE A 233 45.10 49.35 6.24
CA ILE A 233 46.40 50.03 6.24
C ILE A 233 46.28 51.43 5.62
N TYR A 234 45.58 51.57 4.49
CA TYR A 234 45.39 52.87 3.84
C TYR A 234 44.56 53.83 4.69
N ILE A 235 43.49 53.35 5.35
CA ILE A 235 42.67 54.16 6.27
C ILE A 235 43.50 54.61 7.46
N LEU A 236 44.34 53.73 8.03
CA LEU A 236 45.21 54.08 9.16
C LEU A 236 46.26 55.13 8.76
N VAL A 237 46.87 54.98 7.58
CA VAL A 237 47.81 55.99 7.04
C VAL A 237 47.10 57.32 6.79
N LEU A 238 45.92 57.32 6.17
CA LEU A 238 45.13 58.52 5.92
C LEU A 238 44.75 59.23 7.22
N LEU A 239 44.30 58.48 8.23
CA LEU A 239 43.96 59.01 9.56
C LEU A 239 45.20 59.65 10.22
N SER A 240 46.35 58.98 10.17
CA SER A 240 47.60 59.52 10.72
C SER A 240 48.07 60.80 10.02
N ALA A 241 47.93 60.87 8.70
CA ALA A 241 48.25 62.07 7.91
C ALA A 241 47.28 63.22 8.23
N PHE A 242 45.99 62.93 8.38
CA PHE A 242 44.97 63.92 8.72
C PHE A 242 45.19 64.50 10.12
N ILE A 243 45.48 63.64 11.11
CA ILE A 243 45.89 64.03 12.46
C ILE A 243 47.11 64.95 12.36
N THR A 244 48.15 64.55 11.63
CA THR A 244 49.37 65.37 11.53
C THR A 244 49.10 66.72 10.86
N ALA A 245 48.32 66.76 9.77
CA ALA A 245 48.04 68.00 9.05
C ALA A 245 47.13 68.97 9.82
N TYR A 246 46.17 68.46 10.58
CA TYR A 246 45.20 69.27 11.32
C TYR A 246 45.75 69.77 12.67
N TYR A 247 46.49 68.91 13.40
CA TYR A 247 46.98 69.27 14.74
C TYR A 247 48.29 70.04 14.72
N LEU A 248 49.14 69.87 13.71
CA LEU A 248 50.44 70.56 13.65
C LEU A 248 50.26 72.09 13.68
N PRO A 249 49.37 72.73 12.89
CA PRO A 249 49.19 74.18 12.93
C PRO A 249 48.60 74.67 14.26
N GLU A 250 47.61 73.97 14.79
CA GLU A 250 46.86 74.37 16.00
C GLU A 250 47.73 74.29 17.26
N ILE A 251 48.70 73.38 17.31
CA ILE A 251 49.68 73.28 18.40
C ILE A 251 50.86 74.25 18.19
N LEU A 252 51.35 74.37 16.94
CA LEU A 252 52.55 75.16 16.63
C LEU A 252 52.33 76.65 16.91
N ILE A 253 51.16 77.19 16.57
CA ILE A 253 50.84 78.62 16.76
C ILE A 253 50.93 79.05 18.24
N PRO A 254 50.21 78.45 19.21
CA PRO A 254 50.27 78.89 20.61
C PRO A 254 51.63 78.60 21.25
N VAL A 255 52.27 77.46 20.93
CA VAL A 255 53.61 77.16 21.45
C VAL A 255 54.64 78.16 20.92
N SER A 256 54.56 78.54 19.64
CA SER A 256 55.43 79.56 19.05
C SER A 256 55.20 80.96 19.63
N LEU A 257 53.97 81.28 20.04
CA LEU A 257 53.67 82.57 20.67
C LEU A 257 54.23 82.62 22.10
N ILE A 258 54.10 81.52 22.85
CA ILE A 258 54.65 81.41 24.20
C ILE A 258 56.19 81.40 24.17
N THR A 259 56.84 80.71 23.22
CA THR A 259 58.32 80.76 23.08
C THR A 259 58.79 82.19 22.87
N ILE A 260 58.14 82.94 21.99
CA ILE A 260 58.50 84.33 21.68
C ILE A 260 58.39 85.20 22.94
N LEU A 261 57.28 85.12 23.66
CA LEU A 261 57.08 85.88 24.91
C LEU A 261 58.13 85.54 25.97
N LEU A 262 58.42 84.25 26.15
CA LEU A 262 59.43 83.81 27.12
C LEU A 262 60.83 84.21 26.73
N PHE A 263 61.15 84.22 25.45
CA PHE A 263 62.45 84.70 24.96
C PHE A 263 62.63 86.18 25.27
N PHE A 264 61.61 87.02 25.03
CA PHE A 264 61.68 88.43 25.39
C PHE A 264 61.80 88.65 26.91
N PHE A 265 61.08 87.85 27.70
CA PHE A 265 61.14 87.93 29.16
C PHE A 265 62.52 87.51 29.72
N ASP A 266 63.06 86.38 29.25
CA ASP A 266 64.39 85.88 29.63
C ASP A 266 65.47 86.90 29.24
N LYS A 267 65.38 87.48 28.03
CA LYS A 267 66.31 88.52 27.57
C LYS A 267 66.20 89.81 28.39
N SER A 268 65.00 90.23 28.75
CA SER A 268 64.77 91.42 29.57
C SER A 268 65.33 91.24 30.98
N LEU A 269 65.17 90.06 31.59
CA LEU A 269 65.70 89.77 32.93
C LEU A 269 67.23 89.60 32.91
N ALA A 270 67.79 88.91 31.93
CA ALA A 270 69.24 88.78 31.76
C ALA A 270 69.94 90.14 31.63
N ASN A 271 69.34 91.08 30.87
CA ASN A 271 69.90 92.43 30.73
C ASN A 271 69.84 93.27 32.03
N ARG A 272 68.88 93.03 32.92
CA ARG A 272 68.72 93.80 34.17
C ARG A 272 69.47 93.19 35.35
N TYR A 273 69.72 91.88 35.33
CA TYR A 273 70.19 91.14 36.49
C TYR A 273 71.30 90.16 36.09
N ILE A 274 72.56 90.48 36.42
CA ILE A 274 73.74 89.65 36.07
C ILE A 274 73.64 88.24 36.67
N TRP A 275 73.06 88.11 37.86
CA TRP A 275 72.83 86.84 38.56
C TRP A 275 71.71 85.97 37.97
N TRP A 276 70.91 86.48 37.04
CA TRP A 276 69.81 85.74 36.43
C TRP A 276 70.29 84.55 35.60
N ASP A 277 71.42 84.70 34.91
CA ASP A 277 71.92 83.69 33.97
C ASP A 277 72.28 82.36 34.65
N GLU A 278 72.79 82.41 35.89
CA GLU A 278 73.17 81.25 36.69
C GLU A 278 72.08 80.79 37.68
N SER A 279 70.96 81.51 37.75
CA SER A 279 69.93 81.26 38.75
C SER A 279 69.24 79.89 38.60
N LEU A 280 68.99 79.23 39.73
CA LEU A 280 68.12 78.04 39.80
C LEU A 280 66.70 78.33 39.28
N LEU A 281 66.22 79.56 39.48
CA LEU A 281 64.93 80.04 39.00
C LEU A 281 64.82 79.94 37.47
N ARG A 282 65.85 80.34 36.72
CA ARG A 282 65.86 80.22 35.25
C ARG A 282 65.77 78.76 34.78
N LYS A 283 66.50 77.84 35.44
CA LYS A 283 66.43 76.40 35.13
C LYS A 283 65.05 75.83 35.41
N LEU A 284 64.45 76.19 36.55
CA LEU A 284 63.10 75.77 36.92
C LEU A 284 62.05 76.33 35.94
N PHE A 285 62.22 77.57 35.49
CA PHE A 285 61.34 78.19 34.49
C PHE A 285 61.42 77.49 33.12
N LYS A 286 62.62 77.12 32.67
CA LYS A 286 62.82 76.32 31.44
C LYS A 286 62.20 74.93 31.57
N ALA A 287 62.33 74.29 32.74
CA ALA A 287 61.73 72.98 33.01
C ALA A 287 60.19 73.05 33.02
N LEU A 288 59.60 74.05 33.68
CA LEU A 288 58.15 74.29 33.68
C LEU A 288 57.63 74.60 32.28
N TYR A 289 58.37 75.38 31.50
CA TYR A 289 58.03 75.67 30.11
C TYR A 289 58.02 74.39 29.25
N LEU A 290 59.05 73.55 29.38
CA LEU A 290 59.13 72.29 28.63
C LEU A 290 58.00 71.34 29.05
N ALA A 291 57.70 71.26 30.34
CA ALA A 291 56.56 70.49 30.85
C ALA A 291 55.23 71.00 30.28
N ALA A 292 55.00 72.33 30.29
CA ALA A 292 53.79 72.95 29.73
C ALA A 292 53.66 72.73 28.22
N CYS A 293 54.76 72.78 27.47
CA CYS A 293 54.76 72.52 26.03
C CYS A 293 54.52 71.06 25.67
N THR A 294 54.88 70.13 26.54
CA THR A 294 54.56 68.70 26.33
C THR A 294 53.17 68.32 26.83
N SER A 295 52.67 68.97 27.89
CA SER A 295 51.36 68.65 28.47
C SER A 295 50.19 69.18 27.64
N TYR A 296 50.35 70.33 26.99
CA TYR A 296 49.29 70.93 26.17
C TYR A 296 48.90 70.07 24.95
N PRO A 297 49.82 69.57 24.12
CA PRO A 297 49.50 68.63 23.04
C PRO A 297 48.81 67.36 23.52
N ILE A 298 49.28 66.81 24.65
CA ILE A 298 48.72 65.60 25.24
C ILE A 298 47.28 65.84 25.72
N TYR A 299 47.03 66.95 26.42
CA TYR A 299 45.70 67.34 26.87
C TYR A 299 44.72 67.53 25.70
N LEU A 300 45.14 68.23 24.64
CA LEU A 300 44.33 68.39 23.43
C LEU A 300 43.97 67.03 22.83
N LEU A 301 44.95 66.14 22.68
CA LEU A 301 44.78 64.82 22.10
C LEU A 301 43.74 63.99 22.89
N PHE A 302 43.78 64.03 24.22
CA PHE A 302 42.77 63.37 25.06
C PHE A 302 41.37 63.94 24.89
N ASN A 303 41.23 65.27 24.86
CA ASN A 303 39.92 65.92 24.72
C ASN A 303 39.28 65.60 23.36
N TYR A 304 40.09 65.54 22.30
CA TYR A 304 39.62 65.17 20.96
C TYR A 304 39.30 63.68 20.85
N ILE A 305 40.11 62.78 21.41
CA ILE A 305 39.77 61.35 21.44
C ILE A 305 38.44 61.16 22.15
N TYR A 306 38.22 61.84 23.28
CA TYR A 306 36.96 61.78 24.00
C TYR A 306 35.79 62.27 23.13
N GLY A 307 35.91 63.43 22.49
CA GLY A 307 34.86 63.96 21.59
C GLY A 307 34.61 63.09 20.35
N LEU A 308 35.64 62.44 19.79
CA LEU A 308 35.49 61.48 18.70
C LEU A 308 34.76 60.21 19.16
N ILE A 309 35.12 59.67 20.32
CA ILE A 309 34.42 58.52 20.90
C ILE A 309 32.96 58.86 21.18
N GLU A 310 32.68 60.04 21.75
CA GLU A 310 31.32 60.51 22.00
C GLU A 310 30.50 60.63 20.70
N SER A 311 31.09 61.23 19.65
CA SER A 311 30.45 61.36 18.33
C SER A 311 30.24 60.01 17.63
N ILE A 312 31.18 59.07 17.75
CA ILE A 312 31.05 57.70 17.21
C ILE A 312 29.94 56.93 17.96
N ILE A 313 29.86 57.09 19.28
CA ILE A 313 28.80 56.46 20.09
C ILE A 313 27.43 57.02 19.71
N GLU A 314 27.29 58.33 19.53
CA GLU A 314 26.04 58.94 19.08
C GLU A 314 25.61 58.49 17.68
N THR A 315 26.57 58.30 16.77
CA THR A 315 26.29 57.83 15.40
C THR A 315 26.01 56.32 15.32
N MET A 316 26.63 55.49 16.17
CA MET A 316 26.33 54.04 16.24
C MET A 316 25.03 53.74 17.01
N TYR A 317 24.67 54.58 17.98
CA TYR A 317 23.41 54.49 18.71
C TYR A 317 22.52 55.70 18.41
N PRO A 318 22.02 55.86 17.16
CA PRO A 318 21.05 56.90 16.87
C PRO A 318 19.81 56.57 17.69
N SER A 319 19.52 57.44 18.66
CA SER A 319 18.43 57.30 19.63
C SER A 319 17.19 56.70 18.97
N ARG A 320 16.82 55.50 19.40
CA ARG A 320 15.67 54.71 18.95
C ARG A 320 14.36 55.37 19.41
N ARG A 321 14.12 56.62 19.01
CA ARG A 321 12.82 57.31 19.04
C ARG A 321 12.29 57.43 17.62
N ARG A 322 11.97 56.30 17.00
CA ARG A 322 10.92 56.27 15.97
C ARG A 322 9.84 55.35 16.50
N ASN A 323 8.67 55.93 16.76
CA ASN A 323 7.45 55.18 16.97
C ASN A 323 7.28 54.24 15.78
N ILE A 324 7.46 52.94 16.04
CA ILE A 324 7.16 51.90 15.06
C ILE A 324 5.64 51.89 14.94
N HIS A 325 5.12 52.58 13.94
CA HIS A 325 3.74 52.41 13.53
C HIS A 325 3.66 51.06 12.82
N ILE A 326 3.22 50.04 13.55
CA ILE A 326 2.94 48.71 12.99
C ILE A 326 1.74 48.87 12.04
N PRO A 327 1.86 48.62 10.74
CA PRO A 327 0.70 48.55 9.87
C PRO A 327 -0.11 47.31 10.25
N SER A 328 -1.37 47.54 10.62
CA SER A 328 -2.38 46.52 10.86
C SER A 328 -2.55 45.62 9.62
N TYR A 329 -2.21 44.33 9.77
CA TYR A 329 -2.40 43.32 8.74
C TYR A 329 -3.90 42.99 8.64
N ARG A 330 -4.55 43.48 7.58
CA ARG A 330 -5.95 43.19 7.29
C ARG A 330 -6.06 41.77 6.72
N SER A 331 -6.52 40.85 7.55
CA SER A 331 -6.90 39.49 7.16
C SER A 331 -8.04 39.53 6.13
N THR A 332 -7.74 39.27 4.86
CA THR A 332 -8.73 38.87 3.87
C THR A 332 -9.05 37.39 4.06
N LYS A 333 -10.09 37.10 4.84
CA LYS A 333 -10.85 35.85 4.70
C LYS A 333 -11.44 35.81 3.29
N LYS A 334 -10.88 34.97 2.42
CA LYS A 334 -11.59 34.51 1.22
C LYS A 334 -12.62 33.48 1.66
N ASN A 335 -13.89 33.80 1.42
CA ASN A 335 -14.99 32.86 1.45
C ASN A 335 -14.79 31.86 0.30
N LEU A 336 -14.63 30.57 0.64
CA LEU A 336 -14.98 29.47 -0.25
C LEU A 336 -16.45 29.12 0.05
N PHE A 337 -17.31 29.42 -0.92
CA PHE A 337 -18.50 28.62 -1.21
C PHE A 337 -18.10 27.56 -2.23
#